data_AF-A0A0Q5DH89-F1
#
_entry.id   AF-A0A0Q5DH89-F1
#
_cell.length_a   1.000
_cell.length_b   1.000
_cell.length_c   1.000
_cell.angle_alpha   90.00
_cell.angle_beta   90.00
_cell.angle_gamma   90.00
#
_symmetry.space_group_name_H-M   'P 1'
#
loop_
_entity.id
_entity.type
_entity.pdbx_description
1 polymer ?
#
loop_
_entity_poly.entity_id
_entity_poly.type
_entity_poly.pdbx_seq_one_letter_code
_entity_poly.pdbx_strand_id
1 'polypeptide(L)'
;MAGPSPRLHQRVCEILASEIASGALSAGAYLTETSLADRFGISRAPARHALGELELRGLMQRVPGRGYQILSSESGTAPAAPSSHPAGSDEKIHFLSSWELIYRQIEIEIVSRTSLASWRINEAALAAAHGVSRTVARDVMARLQQRGVVLKDDAGRWLAPGLTPVHVGQLYELRWMLEPLALEQAFPHLPDGYVAGCIEFIEQAIAAAETVTGDMLDRVEHQLHSELLGYCDNRALMQAISLPQAILVAHHFLYQPKTTGYDGEPFLLEHLDVLSPLASGDIGAACDALERHLRISRDRAIARIRAAASRNIALPDLPYLERQGHVKTD
;
A
#
# COMPACT_ATOMS: atom_id res chain seq x y z
N MET A 1 0.31 16.12 4.61
CA MET A 1 0.65 15.57 5.95
C MET A 1 -0.11 14.25 6.06
N ALA A 2 0.51 13.13 5.72
CA ALA A 2 -0.09 11.83 5.99
C ALA A 2 -0.25 11.72 7.51
N GLY A 3 -1.50 11.60 7.98
CA GLY A 3 -1.79 11.31 9.38
C GLY A 3 -1.08 10.02 9.82
N PRO A 4 -0.90 9.77 11.12
CA PRO A 4 -0.34 8.51 11.58
C PRO A 4 -1.14 7.36 10.96
N SER A 5 -0.44 6.47 10.24
CA SER A 5 -1.04 5.31 9.59
C SER A 5 -1.93 4.55 10.56
N PRO A 6 -3.08 4.01 10.10
CA PRO A 6 -4.04 3.42 10.99
C PRO A 6 -3.41 2.27 11.76
N ARG A 7 -3.50 2.33 13.09
CA ARG A 7 -2.99 1.29 13.98
C ARG A 7 -3.75 -0.01 13.69
N LEU A 8 -3.11 -1.18 13.84
CA LEU A 8 -3.69 -2.50 13.55
C LEU A 8 -5.16 -2.68 14.01
N HIS A 9 -5.54 -2.17 15.19
CA HIS A 9 -6.92 -2.26 15.69
C HIS A 9 -7.93 -1.47 14.84
N GLN A 10 -7.56 -0.33 14.26
CA GLN A 10 -8.42 0.45 13.37
C GLN A 10 -8.70 -0.33 12.09
N ARG A 11 -7.67 -0.98 11.53
CA ARG A 11 -7.83 -1.81 10.32
C ARG A 11 -8.69 -3.05 10.59
N VAL A 12 -8.51 -3.68 11.75
CA VAL A 12 -9.39 -4.77 12.20
C VAL A 12 -10.83 -4.26 12.38
N CYS A 13 -11.01 -3.07 12.97
CA CYS A 13 -12.32 -2.43 13.14
C CYS A 13 -13.00 -2.16 11.79
N GLU A 14 -12.29 -1.60 10.81
CA GLU A 14 -12.80 -1.34 9.46
C GLU A 14 -13.22 -2.63 8.74
N ILE A 15 -12.41 -3.68 8.84
CA ILE A 15 -12.74 -4.99 8.25
C ILE A 15 -14.00 -5.55 8.88
N LEU A 16 -14.07 -5.59 10.21
CA LEU A 16 -15.25 -6.08 10.92
C LEU A 16 -16.50 -5.23 10.63
N ALA A 17 -16.36 -3.91 10.54
CA ALA A 17 -17.47 -3.02 10.18
C ALA A 17 -17.98 -3.30 8.76
N SER A 18 -17.07 -3.52 7.80
CA SER A 18 -17.42 -3.91 6.43
C SER A 18 -18.10 -5.29 6.38
N GLU A 19 -17.64 -6.25 7.18
CA GLU A 19 -18.25 -7.58 7.29
C GLU A 19 -19.66 -7.54 7.92
N ILE A 20 -19.87 -6.68 8.91
CA ILE A 20 -21.21 -6.43 9.49
C ILE A 20 -22.12 -5.77 8.45
N ALA A 21 -21.61 -4.75 7.74
CA ALA A 21 -22.39 -4.02 6.74
C ALA A 21 -22.77 -4.88 5.52
N SER A 22 -21.89 -5.79 5.10
CA SER A 22 -22.14 -6.74 4.00
C SER A 22 -22.96 -7.97 4.42
N GLY A 23 -23.22 -8.15 5.72
CA GLY A 23 -23.93 -9.30 6.27
C GLY A 23 -23.08 -10.57 6.42
N ALA A 24 -21.79 -10.53 6.08
CA ALA A 24 -20.85 -11.64 6.30
C ALA A 24 -20.70 -11.98 7.80
N LEU A 25 -20.89 -11.00 8.67
CA LEU A 25 -21.09 -11.20 10.10
C LEU A 25 -22.55 -10.91 10.47
N SER A 26 -23.32 -11.97 10.71
CA SER A 26 -24.75 -11.90 11.00
C SER A 26 -25.08 -11.19 12.32
N ALA A 27 -26.17 -10.42 12.33
CA ALA A 27 -26.73 -9.85 13.54
C ALA A 27 -27.05 -10.94 14.58
N GLY A 28 -26.76 -10.67 15.85
CA GLY A 28 -26.91 -11.63 16.94
C GLY A 28 -25.73 -12.58 17.13
N ALA A 29 -24.78 -12.66 16.19
CA ALA A 29 -23.56 -13.46 16.34
C ALA A 29 -22.67 -12.90 17.47
N TYR A 30 -21.88 -13.78 18.08
CA TYR A 30 -20.96 -13.43 19.17
C TYR A 30 -19.50 -13.47 18.72
N LEU A 31 -18.73 -12.48 19.14
CA LEU A 31 -17.27 -12.42 18.99
C LEU A 31 -16.62 -12.28 20.36
N THR A 32 -15.55 -13.01 20.59
CA THR A 32 -14.74 -12.88 21.81
C THR A 32 -13.39 -12.26 21.48
N GLU A 33 -12.75 -11.63 22.47
CA GLU A 33 -11.37 -11.14 22.32
C GLU A 33 -10.42 -12.25 21.90
N THR A 34 -10.63 -13.47 22.40
CA THR A 34 -9.76 -14.63 22.10
C THR A 34 -10.01 -15.13 20.68
N SER A 35 -11.26 -15.37 20.30
CA SER A 35 -11.59 -15.80 18.93
C SER A 35 -11.15 -14.77 17.89
N LEU A 36 -11.24 -13.47 18.21
CA LEU A 36 -10.76 -12.40 17.33
C LEU A 36 -9.24 -12.33 17.27
N ALA A 37 -8.56 -12.46 18.42
CA ALA A 37 -7.11 -12.51 18.50
C ALA A 37 -6.54 -13.69 17.69
N ASP A 38 -7.13 -14.88 17.85
CA ASP A 38 -6.74 -16.08 17.13
C ASP A 38 -7.03 -15.95 15.64
N ARG A 39 -8.22 -15.45 15.27
CA ARG A 39 -8.64 -15.19 13.88
C ARG A 39 -7.64 -14.32 13.12
N PHE A 40 -7.25 -13.21 13.73
CA PHE A 40 -6.36 -12.25 13.10
C PHE A 40 -4.89 -12.44 13.48
N GLY A 41 -4.52 -13.46 14.25
CA GLY A 41 -3.15 -13.70 14.74
C GLY A 41 -2.53 -12.49 15.46
N ILE A 42 -3.38 -11.70 16.11
CA ILE A 42 -3.02 -10.49 16.84
C ILE A 42 -3.02 -10.76 18.35
N SER A 43 -2.44 -9.86 19.15
CA SER A 43 -2.58 -9.97 20.60
C SER A 43 -4.00 -9.61 21.07
N ARG A 44 -4.38 -10.02 22.29
CA ARG A 44 -5.72 -9.72 22.84
C ARG A 44 -5.98 -8.22 23.02
N ALA A 45 -4.93 -7.43 23.24
CA ALA A 45 -5.07 -5.98 23.43
C ALA A 45 -5.65 -5.27 22.17
N PRO A 46 -5.06 -5.36 20.96
CA PRO A 46 -5.64 -4.78 19.75
C PRO A 46 -7.00 -5.40 19.38
N ALA A 47 -7.21 -6.69 19.64
CA ALA A 47 -8.52 -7.32 19.46
C ALA A 47 -9.60 -6.65 20.33
N ARG A 48 -9.32 -6.47 21.62
CA ARG A 48 -10.21 -5.80 22.56
C ARG A 48 -10.46 -4.34 22.19
N HIS A 49 -9.44 -3.62 21.71
CA HIS A 49 -9.61 -2.25 21.24
C HIS A 49 -10.54 -2.17 20.04
N ALA A 50 -10.39 -3.05 19.05
CA ALA A 50 -11.27 -3.09 17.89
C ALA A 50 -12.73 -3.40 18.29
N LEU A 51 -12.95 -4.37 19.17
CA LEU A 51 -14.29 -4.70 19.68
C LEU A 51 -14.92 -3.55 20.47
N GLY A 52 -14.14 -2.89 21.34
CA GLY A 52 -14.59 -1.71 22.08
C GLY A 52 -14.93 -0.53 21.17
N GLU A 53 -14.17 -0.33 20.08
CA GLU A 53 -14.46 0.71 19.09
C GLU A 53 -15.75 0.42 18.32
N LEU A 54 -15.99 -0.83 17.93
CA LEU A 54 -17.25 -1.23 17.28
C LEU A 54 -18.45 -1.13 18.23
N GLU A 55 -18.25 -1.39 19.53
CA GLU A 55 -19.25 -1.15 20.57
C GLU A 55 -19.58 0.33 20.69
N LEU A 56 -18.57 1.21 20.72
CA LEU A 56 -18.78 2.67 20.72
C LEU A 56 -19.48 3.17 19.44
N ARG A 57 -19.27 2.51 18.30
CA ARG A 57 -19.95 2.79 17.03
C ARG A 57 -21.39 2.22 16.97
N GLY A 58 -21.84 1.52 18.00
CA GLY A 58 -23.18 0.92 18.05
C GLY A 58 -23.38 -0.28 17.11
N LEU A 59 -22.30 -0.89 16.64
CA LEU A 59 -22.36 -2.08 15.76
C LEU A 59 -22.41 -3.39 16.56
N MET A 60 -22.04 -3.34 17.84
CA MET A 60 -22.09 -4.49 18.76
C MET A 60 -22.30 -4.03 20.19
N GLN A 61 -22.67 -4.95 21.08
CA GLN A 61 -22.80 -4.71 22.51
C GLN A 61 -22.05 -5.77 23.31
N ARG A 62 -21.40 -5.40 24.41
CA ARG A 62 -20.77 -6.37 25.30
C ARG A 62 -21.81 -7.12 26.13
N VAL A 63 -21.74 -8.46 26.09
CA VAL A 63 -22.55 -9.37 26.89
C VAL A 63 -21.67 -10.07 27.93
N PRO A 64 -21.90 -9.85 29.24
CA PRO A 64 -21.12 -10.47 30.30
C PRO A 64 -21.03 -11.99 30.13
N GLY A 65 -19.81 -12.54 30.16
CA GLY A 65 -19.55 -13.97 30.04
C GLY A 65 -19.70 -14.57 28.63
N ARG A 66 -20.18 -13.81 27.63
CA ARG A 66 -20.36 -14.30 26.24
C ARG A 66 -19.56 -13.54 25.17
N GLY A 67 -18.96 -12.39 25.52
CA GLY A 67 -18.16 -11.58 24.59
C GLY A 67 -18.95 -10.39 24.07
N TYR A 68 -18.92 -10.15 22.77
CA TYR A 68 -19.58 -9.04 22.09
C TYR A 68 -20.62 -9.60 21.12
N GLN A 69 -21.84 -9.10 21.18
CA GLN A 69 -22.94 -9.49 20.30
C GLN A 69 -23.14 -8.43 19.21
N ILE A 70 -23.20 -8.85 17.95
CA ILE A 70 -23.43 -7.94 16.80
C ILE A 70 -24.88 -7.45 16.83
N LEU A 71 -25.07 -6.14 16.73
CA LEU A 71 -26.39 -5.51 16.72
C LEU A 71 -26.97 -5.51 15.31
N SER A 72 -28.29 -5.66 15.19
CA SER A 72 -28.98 -5.45 13.92
C SER A 72 -28.95 -3.97 13.56
N SER A 73 -28.56 -3.65 12.33
CA SER A 73 -28.84 -2.35 11.71
C SER A 73 -30.36 -2.18 11.61
N GLU A 74 -30.99 -1.56 12.61
CA GLU A 74 -32.40 -1.20 12.53
C GLU A 74 -32.56 0.04 11.64
N SER A 75 -32.82 -0.20 10.36
CA SER A 75 -33.68 0.68 9.56
C SER A 75 -35.10 0.10 9.58
N GLY A 76 -35.81 0.30 10.71
CA GLY A 76 -37.26 0.21 10.89
C GLY A 76 -38.06 -0.92 10.22
N THR A 77 -38.33 -2.01 10.95
CA THR A 77 -39.68 -2.44 11.42
C THR A 77 -39.58 -3.76 12.21
N ALA A 78 -40.13 -3.77 13.42
CA ALA A 78 -40.10 -4.89 14.38
C ALA A 78 -41.12 -6.01 14.06
N PRO A 79 -41.27 -7.05 14.90
CA PRO A 79 -40.41 -8.22 15.06
C PRO A 79 -41.14 -9.52 14.65
N ALA A 80 -40.44 -10.48 14.05
CA ALA A 80 -40.95 -11.86 13.93
C ALA A 80 -40.43 -12.72 15.09
N ALA A 81 -41.34 -13.51 15.67
CA ALA A 81 -41.23 -14.31 16.88
C ALA A 81 -40.11 -15.39 16.84
N PRO A 82 -39.77 -16.06 17.97
CA PRO A 82 -38.54 -16.81 18.13
C PRO A 82 -38.62 -18.14 17.37
N SER A 83 -37.98 -18.21 16.20
CA SER A 83 -37.66 -19.49 15.57
C SER A 83 -36.37 -20.03 16.17
N SER A 84 -36.53 -20.99 17.06
CA SER A 84 -35.50 -21.95 17.43
C SER A 84 -34.87 -22.58 16.19
N HIS A 85 -33.63 -22.23 15.88
CA HIS A 85 -32.76 -23.06 15.07
C HIS A 85 -31.29 -23.01 15.55
N PRO A 86 -30.57 -24.11 15.32
CA PRO A 86 -29.63 -24.69 16.26
C PRO A 86 -28.20 -24.20 16.03
N ALA A 87 -27.34 -24.56 16.98
CA ALA A 87 -25.90 -24.51 16.83
C ALA A 87 -25.44 -25.01 15.45
N GLY A 88 -24.56 -24.24 14.81
CA GLY A 88 -23.78 -24.68 13.65
C GLY A 88 -24.27 -24.11 12.31
N SER A 89 -23.90 -22.87 12.02
CA SER A 89 -23.63 -22.47 10.63
C SER A 89 -22.16 -22.12 10.52
N ASP A 90 -21.39 -23.10 10.08
CA ASP A 90 -20.06 -22.97 9.45
C ASP A 90 -20.21 -22.18 8.14
N GLU A 91 -20.75 -20.95 8.20
CA GLU A 91 -20.50 -19.98 7.15
C GLU A 91 -19.00 -19.74 7.19
N LYS A 92 -18.31 -20.26 6.17
CA LYS A 92 -16.87 -20.11 6.00
C LYS A 92 -16.57 -18.63 5.76
N ILE A 93 -16.43 -17.90 6.86
CA ILE A 93 -15.92 -16.53 6.86
C ILE A 93 -14.54 -16.60 6.20
N HIS A 94 -14.39 -15.93 5.06
CA HIS A 94 -13.10 -15.85 4.36
C HIS A 94 -12.16 -14.96 5.18
N PHE A 95 -11.25 -15.59 5.92
CA PHE A 95 -10.33 -14.90 6.81
C PHE A 95 -9.08 -14.44 6.07
N LEU A 96 -8.81 -13.12 6.06
CA LEU A 96 -7.49 -12.60 5.72
C LEU A 96 -6.48 -13.09 6.76
N SER A 97 -5.31 -13.48 6.28
CA SER A 97 -4.19 -13.86 7.12
C SER A 97 -3.59 -12.61 7.80
N SER A 98 -3.23 -12.75 9.08
CA SER A 98 -2.72 -11.67 9.96
C SER A 98 -1.68 -10.76 9.33
N TRP A 99 -0.79 -11.35 8.54
CA TRP A 99 0.30 -10.63 7.90
C TRP A 99 -0.22 -9.68 6.82
N GLU A 100 -1.28 -10.01 6.09
CA GLU A 100 -1.87 -9.16 5.03
C GLU A 100 -2.33 -7.80 5.57
N LEU A 101 -2.78 -7.77 6.84
CA LEU A 101 -3.25 -6.56 7.51
C LEU A 101 -2.14 -5.54 7.78
N ILE A 102 -0.91 -6.00 7.99
CA ILE A 102 0.21 -5.12 8.33
C ILE A 102 1.23 -5.02 7.20
N TYR A 103 1.22 -5.95 6.25
CA TYR A 103 2.21 -6.08 5.18
C TYR A 103 2.33 -4.81 4.35
N ARG A 104 1.23 -4.32 3.76
CA ARG A 104 1.25 -3.12 2.91
C ARG A 104 1.76 -1.90 3.67
N GLN A 105 1.40 -1.78 4.95
CA GLN A 105 1.82 -0.64 5.77
C GLN A 105 3.31 -0.68 6.07
N ILE A 106 3.82 -1.85 6.47
CA ILE A 106 5.24 -2.07 6.74
C ILE A 106 6.07 -1.90 5.45
N GLU A 107 5.56 -2.38 4.32
CA GLU A 107 6.19 -2.19 3.02
C GLU A 107 6.36 -0.70 2.71
N ILE A 108 5.29 0.09 2.84
CA ILE A 108 5.35 1.55 2.64
C ILE A 108 6.33 2.18 3.63
N GLU A 109 6.26 1.84 4.92
CA GLU A 109 7.13 2.38 5.95
C GLU A 109 8.62 2.12 5.68
N ILE A 110 8.97 0.93 5.19
CA ILE A 110 10.34 0.55 4.86
C ILE A 110 10.79 1.18 3.55
N VAL A 111 10.04 0.94 2.46
CA VAL A 111 10.38 1.39 1.11
C VAL A 111 10.51 2.91 1.06
N SER A 112 9.64 3.63 1.77
CA SER A 112 9.70 5.09 1.78
C SER A 112 10.97 5.69 2.37
N ARG A 113 11.68 4.90 3.19
CA ARG A 113 12.90 5.30 3.91
C ARG A 113 14.16 4.90 3.17
N THR A 114 14.10 3.93 2.24
CA THR A 114 15.27 3.47 1.50
C THR A 114 15.85 4.57 0.60
N SER A 115 15.07 5.57 0.22
CA SER A 115 15.57 6.75 -0.51
C SER A 115 16.53 7.62 0.32
N LEU A 116 16.54 7.50 1.65
CA LEU A 116 17.34 8.33 2.56
C LEU A 116 18.60 7.65 3.11
N ALA A 117 18.54 6.34 3.31
CA ALA A 117 19.60 5.54 3.91
C ALA A 117 19.30 4.04 3.79
N SER A 118 20.25 3.22 4.19
CA SER A 118 19.97 1.82 4.54
C SER A 118 19.41 1.74 5.96
N TRP A 119 18.57 0.76 6.24
CA TRP A 119 17.88 0.63 7.52
C TRP A 119 17.96 -0.79 8.05
N ARG A 120 18.43 -0.95 9.28
CA ARG A 120 18.37 -2.23 9.97
C ARG A 120 16.99 -2.39 10.58
N ILE A 121 16.38 -3.56 10.38
CA ILE A 121 15.04 -3.86 10.91
C ILE A 121 15.15 -4.78 12.13
N ASN A 122 14.52 -4.39 13.24
CA ASN A 122 14.38 -5.23 14.42
C ASN A 122 13.00 -5.92 14.41
N GLU A 123 12.98 -7.22 14.11
CA GLU A 123 11.76 -8.04 14.02
C GLU A 123 10.93 -8.02 15.32
N ALA A 124 11.58 -8.04 16.49
CA ALA A 124 10.88 -8.03 17.77
C ALA A 124 10.24 -6.66 18.06
N ALA A 125 10.94 -5.57 17.72
CA ALA A 125 10.39 -4.22 17.83
C ALA A 125 9.26 -4.00 16.81
N LEU A 126 9.36 -4.55 15.60
CA LEU A 126 8.32 -4.49 14.57
C LEU A 126 7.04 -5.17 15.07
N ALA A 127 7.17 -6.38 15.64
CA ALA A 127 6.05 -7.10 16.23
C ALA A 127 5.35 -6.29 17.33
N ALA A 128 6.13 -5.68 18.23
CA ALA A 128 5.61 -4.85 19.31
C ALA A 128 4.93 -3.57 18.79
N ALA A 129 5.55 -2.87 17.85
CA ALA A 129 5.04 -1.63 17.26
C ALA A 129 3.69 -1.83 16.56
N HIS A 130 3.51 -2.98 15.90
CA HIS A 130 2.28 -3.32 15.19
C HIS A 130 1.31 -4.15 16.02
N GLY A 131 1.66 -4.57 17.25
CA GLY A 131 0.76 -5.33 18.13
C GLY A 131 0.51 -6.79 17.70
N VAL A 132 1.41 -7.36 16.91
CA VAL A 132 1.32 -8.72 16.35
C VAL A 132 2.29 -9.69 17.03
N SER A 133 2.11 -11.00 16.79
CA SER A 133 3.07 -12.00 17.25
C SER A 133 4.38 -11.94 16.45
N ARG A 134 5.46 -12.50 17.01
CA ARG A 134 6.76 -12.62 16.31
C ARG A 134 6.67 -13.47 15.05
N THR A 135 5.79 -14.47 15.04
CA THR A 135 5.55 -15.31 13.85
C THR A 135 5.00 -14.48 12.70
N VAL A 136 4.00 -13.63 12.96
CA VAL A 136 3.43 -12.75 11.94
C VAL A 136 4.47 -11.74 11.44
N ALA A 137 5.26 -11.15 12.35
CA ALA A 137 6.36 -10.26 11.97
C ALA A 137 7.40 -10.97 11.07
N ARG A 138 7.77 -12.20 11.41
CA ARG A 138 8.69 -13.03 10.61
C ARG A 138 8.14 -13.34 9.23
N ASP A 139 6.85 -13.66 9.13
CA ASP A 139 6.20 -13.93 7.85
C ASP A 139 6.20 -12.69 6.95
N VAL A 140 5.95 -11.50 7.52
CA VAL A 140 6.06 -10.23 6.78
C VAL A 140 7.49 -10.03 6.27
N MET A 141 8.50 -10.21 7.13
CA MET A 141 9.91 -10.05 6.74
C MET A 141 10.34 -11.05 5.67
N ALA A 142 9.92 -12.31 5.76
CA ALA A 142 10.21 -13.32 4.76
C ALA A 142 9.62 -12.97 3.39
N ARG A 143 8.40 -12.41 3.37
CA ARG A 143 7.74 -11.96 2.13
C ARG A 143 8.39 -10.70 1.54
N LEU A 144 8.78 -9.75 2.39
CA LEU A 144 9.57 -8.59 1.94
C LEU A 144 10.92 -9.04 1.38
N GLN A 145 11.54 -10.07 1.96
CA GLN A 145 12.77 -10.66 1.45
C GLN A 145 12.57 -11.35 0.11
N GLN A 146 11.49 -12.12 -0.03
CA GLN A 146 11.15 -12.78 -1.30
C GLN A 146 10.95 -11.77 -2.43
N ARG A 147 10.44 -10.57 -2.10
CA ARG A 147 10.32 -9.46 -3.05
C ARG A 147 11.59 -8.63 -3.19
N GLY A 148 12.66 -8.90 -2.46
CA GLY A 148 13.91 -8.13 -2.53
C GLY A 148 13.87 -6.75 -1.88
N VAL A 149 12.81 -6.42 -1.12
CA VAL A 149 12.70 -5.14 -0.38
C VAL A 149 13.66 -5.11 0.82
N VAL A 150 13.86 -6.28 1.44
CA VAL A 150 14.81 -6.46 2.54
C VAL A 150 15.69 -7.67 2.27
N LEU A 151 16.84 -7.72 2.92
CA LEU A 151 17.80 -8.81 2.84
C LEU A 151 18.37 -9.11 4.22
N LYS A 152 19.11 -10.20 4.35
CA LYS A 152 19.91 -10.48 5.54
C LYS A 152 21.36 -10.11 5.26
N ASP A 153 21.98 -9.41 6.20
CA ASP A 153 23.43 -9.20 6.18
C ASP A 153 24.19 -10.47 6.58
N ASP A 154 25.52 -10.42 6.56
CA ASP A 154 26.40 -11.55 6.92
C ASP A 154 26.19 -12.04 8.35
N ALA A 155 25.68 -11.19 9.24
CA ALA A 155 25.33 -11.52 10.61
C ALA A 155 23.89 -12.05 10.76
N GLY A 156 23.17 -12.24 9.66
CA GLY A 156 21.80 -12.73 9.61
C GLY A 156 20.74 -11.71 10.02
N ARG A 157 21.09 -10.42 10.11
CA ARG A 157 20.20 -9.33 10.54
C ARG A 157 19.46 -8.76 9.34
N TRP A 158 18.20 -8.38 9.56
CA TRP A 158 17.37 -7.77 8.52
C TRP A 158 17.86 -6.36 8.16
N LEU A 159 18.02 -6.11 6.86
CA LEU A 159 18.46 -4.85 6.28
C LEU A 159 17.55 -4.47 5.10
N ALA A 160 17.03 -3.25 5.07
CA ALA A 160 16.51 -2.63 3.87
C ALA A 160 17.64 -1.78 3.26
N PRO A 161 18.21 -2.19 2.12
CA PRO A 161 19.28 -1.43 1.49
C PRO A 161 18.77 -0.08 1.02
N GLY A 162 19.58 0.96 1.19
CA GLY A 162 19.28 2.28 0.64
C GLY A 162 19.34 2.26 -0.88
N LEU A 163 18.47 3.04 -1.52
CA LEU A 163 18.49 3.20 -2.97
C LEU A 163 19.77 3.92 -3.39
N THR A 164 20.54 3.27 -4.27
CA THR A 164 21.71 3.86 -4.91
C THR A 164 21.38 4.28 -6.34
N PRO A 165 22.08 5.27 -6.93
CA PRO A 165 21.91 5.61 -8.33
C PRO A 165 22.01 4.41 -9.29
N VAL A 166 22.92 3.48 -8.99
CA VAL A 166 23.11 2.25 -9.77
C VAL A 166 21.87 1.36 -9.67
N HIS A 167 21.42 1.07 -8.44
CA HIS A 167 20.26 0.20 -8.24
C HIS A 167 18.99 0.80 -8.84
N VAL A 168 18.79 2.11 -8.70
CA VAL A 168 17.67 2.84 -9.32
C VAL A 168 17.72 2.70 -10.84
N GLY A 169 18.90 2.86 -11.45
CA GLY A 169 19.09 2.65 -12.88
C GLY A 169 18.65 1.25 -13.33
N GLN A 170 19.04 0.21 -12.59
CA GLN A 170 18.66 -1.18 -12.86
C GLN A 170 17.15 -1.43 -12.70
N LEU A 171 16.51 -0.83 -11.69
CA LEU A 171 15.06 -0.95 -11.52
C LEU A 171 14.32 -0.27 -12.68
N TYR A 172 14.73 0.93 -13.08
CA TYR A 172 14.14 1.60 -14.25
C TYR A 172 14.38 0.84 -15.55
N GLU A 173 15.49 0.09 -15.67
CA GLU A 173 15.73 -0.79 -16.81
C GLU A 173 14.68 -1.89 -16.93
N LEU A 174 14.36 -2.55 -15.82
CA LEU A 174 13.26 -3.50 -15.78
C LEU A 174 11.93 -2.82 -16.12
N ARG A 175 11.67 -1.61 -15.59
CA ARG A 175 10.42 -0.88 -15.86
C ARG A 175 10.25 -0.57 -17.34
N TRP A 176 11.24 0.02 -18.00
CA TRP A 176 11.08 0.40 -19.41
C TRP A 176 11.06 -0.78 -20.36
N MET A 177 11.57 -1.95 -19.94
CA MET A 177 11.45 -3.19 -20.71
C MET A 177 10.08 -3.89 -20.52
N LEU A 178 9.49 -3.79 -19.32
CA LEU A 178 8.35 -4.62 -18.93
C LEU A 178 7.02 -3.85 -18.84
N GLU A 179 7.04 -2.58 -18.44
CA GLU A 179 5.81 -1.78 -18.33
C GLU A 179 5.15 -1.47 -19.68
N PRO A 180 5.87 -1.19 -20.78
CA PRO A 180 5.24 -1.08 -22.10
C PRO A 180 4.54 -2.36 -22.54
N LEU A 181 5.12 -3.53 -22.24
CA LEU A 181 4.48 -4.82 -22.50
C LEU A 181 3.24 -5.01 -21.62
N ALA A 182 3.28 -4.57 -20.36
CA ALA A 182 2.12 -4.61 -19.47
C ALA A 182 1.01 -3.67 -19.95
N LEU A 183 1.37 -2.47 -20.46
CA LEU A 183 0.45 -1.51 -21.04
C LEU A 183 -0.27 -2.08 -22.25
N GLU A 184 0.49 -2.69 -23.16
CA GLU A 184 -0.05 -3.37 -24.35
C GLU A 184 -1.05 -4.47 -23.96
N GLN A 185 -0.73 -5.29 -22.96
CA GLN A 185 -1.61 -6.37 -22.48
C GLN A 185 -2.79 -5.88 -21.64
N ALA A 186 -2.66 -4.73 -20.99
CA ALA A 186 -3.74 -4.11 -20.22
C ALA A 186 -4.78 -3.45 -21.12
N PHE A 187 -4.37 -2.85 -22.24
CA PHE A 187 -5.23 -2.03 -23.10
C PHE A 187 -6.59 -2.67 -23.47
N PRO A 188 -6.66 -3.95 -23.91
CA PRO A 188 -7.94 -4.57 -24.28
C PRO A 188 -8.93 -4.74 -23.11
N HIS A 189 -8.45 -4.65 -21.88
CA HIS A 189 -9.22 -4.89 -20.66
C HIS A 189 -9.52 -3.60 -19.88
N LEU A 190 -9.11 -2.44 -20.40
CA LEU A 190 -9.37 -1.16 -19.76
C LEU A 190 -10.87 -0.84 -19.76
N PRO A 191 -11.41 -0.32 -18.64
CA PRO A 191 -12.80 0.13 -18.60
C PRO A 191 -13.02 1.32 -19.53
N ASP A 192 -14.21 1.39 -20.12
CA ASP A 192 -14.64 2.54 -20.92
C ASP A 192 -14.49 3.84 -20.12
N GLY A 193 -13.88 4.85 -20.73
CA GLY A 193 -13.68 6.17 -20.12
C GLY A 193 -12.55 6.25 -19.09
N TYR A 194 -11.88 5.14 -18.72
CA TYR A 194 -10.78 5.18 -17.75
C TYR A 194 -9.65 6.12 -18.18
N VAL A 195 -9.15 5.95 -19.42
CA VAL A 195 -8.08 6.78 -19.99
C VAL A 195 -8.48 8.26 -20.08
N ALA A 196 -9.72 8.54 -20.49
CA ALA A 196 -10.25 9.89 -20.56
C ALA A 196 -10.31 10.56 -19.18
N GLY A 197 -10.72 9.81 -18.14
CA GLY A 197 -10.73 10.30 -16.77
C GLY A 197 -9.32 10.59 -16.22
N CYS A 198 -8.32 9.78 -16.59
CA CYS A 198 -6.92 10.06 -16.25
C CYS A 198 -6.42 11.35 -16.92
N ILE A 199 -6.72 11.54 -18.21
CA ILE A 199 -6.35 12.76 -18.94
C ILE A 199 -6.98 13.99 -18.29
N GLU A 200 -8.30 13.96 -18.04
CA GLU A 200 -9.01 15.08 -17.43
C GLU A 200 -8.43 15.44 -16.05
N PHE A 201 -8.12 14.43 -15.23
CA PHE A 201 -7.50 14.65 -13.92
C PHE A 201 -6.12 15.31 -14.02
N ILE A 202 -5.29 14.90 -14.99
CA ILE A 202 -3.97 15.49 -15.20
C ILE A 202 -4.08 16.91 -15.76
N GLU A 203 -4.99 17.17 -16.69
CA GLU A 203 -5.24 18.52 -17.23
C GLU A 203 -5.70 19.48 -16.14
N GLN A 204 -6.57 19.04 -15.23
CA GLN A 204 -6.97 19.80 -14.05
C GLN A 204 -5.78 20.09 -13.13
N ALA A 205 -4.90 19.11 -12.91
CA ALA A 205 -3.68 19.31 -12.11
C ALA A 205 -2.74 20.33 -12.77
N ILE A 206 -2.55 20.28 -14.09
CA ILE A 206 -1.74 21.25 -14.84
C ILE A 206 -2.34 22.66 -14.74
N ALA A 207 -3.66 22.79 -14.92
CA ALA A 207 -4.36 24.07 -14.83
C ALA A 207 -4.28 24.68 -13.41
N ALA A 208 -4.24 23.83 -12.38
CA ALA A 208 -4.18 24.21 -10.98
C ALA A 208 -2.75 24.27 -10.42
N ALA A 209 -1.73 24.50 -11.26
CA ALA A 209 -0.30 24.37 -10.94
C ALA A 209 0.14 24.95 -9.58
N GLU A 210 -0.42 26.08 -9.15
CA GLU A 210 -0.09 26.73 -7.87
C GLU A 210 -0.58 25.97 -6.63
N THR A 211 -1.56 25.07 -6.80
CA THR A 211 -2.24 24.34 -5.73
C THR A 211 -2.00 22.83 -5.77
N VAL A 212 -1.20 22.35 -6.73
CA VAL A 212 -0.88 20.93 -6.87
C VAL A 212 -0.17 20.43 -5.60
N THR A 213 -0.71 19.36 -5.04
CA THR A 213 -0.18 18.75 -3.81
C THR A 213 0.62 17.48 -4.13
N GLY A 214 1.51 17.06 -3.23
CA GLY A 214 2.23 15.79 -3.36
C GLY A 214 1.27 14.62 -3.57
N ASP A 215 0.23 14.51 -2.73
CA ASP A 215 -0.79 13.45 -2.80
C ASP A 215 -1.48 13.38 -4.17
N MET A 216 -1.67 14.52 -4.85
CA MET A 216 -2.19 14.55 -6.22
C MET A 216 -1.17 13.98 -7.22
N LEU A 217 0.10 14.35 -7.10
CA LEU A 217 1.16 13.83 -7.97
C LEU A 217 1.33 12.31 -7.80
N ASP A 218 1.26 11.80 -6.57
CA ASP A 218 1.35 10.35 -6.33
C ASP A 218 0.15 9.62 -6.93
N ARG A 219 -1.04 10.22 -6.87
CA ARG A 219 -2.22 9.65 -7.51
C ARG A 219 -2.02 9.54 -9.01
N VAL A 220 -1.45 10.56 -9.66
CA VAL A 220 -1.12 10.52 -11.09
C VAL A 220 -0.12 9.39 -11.39
N GLU A 221 0.98 9.27 -10.64
CA GLU A 221 1.93 8.15 -10.81
C GLU A 221 1.28 6.77 -10.59
N HIS A 222 0.43 6.64 -9.57
CA HIS A 222 -0.24 5.39 -9.24
C HIS A 222 -1.24 4.97 -10.33
N GLN A 223 -2.00 5.93 -10.87
CA GLN A 223 -2.98 5.66 -11.91
C GLN A 223 -2.35 5.08 -13.18
N LEU A 224 -1.23 5.63 -13.63
CA LEU A 224 -0.55 5.14 -14.84
C LEU A 224 0.19 3.83 -14.59
N HIS A 225 1.03 3.75 -13.55
CA HIS A 225 1.96 2.64 -13.40
C HIS A 225 1.38 1.44 -12.65
N SER A 226 0.36 1.62 -11.81
CA SER A 226 -0.21 0.53 -11.01
C SER A 226 -1.64 0.21 -11.40
N GLU A 227 -2.54 1.19 -11.43
CA GLU A 227 -3.96 0.93 -11.69
C GLU A 227 -4.19 0.56 -13.16
N LEU A 228 -3.68 1.34 -14.11
CA LEU A 228 -3.84 1.09 -15.54
C LEU A 228 -3.14 -0.23 -15.94
N LEU A 229 -1.88 -0.42 -15.54
CA LEU A 229 -1.17 -1.68 -15.83
C LEU A 229 -1.80 -2.87 -15.12
N GLY A 230 -2.55 -2.65 -14.04
CA GLY A 230 -3.26 -3.68 -13.28
C GLY A 230 -4.35 -4.42 -14.07
N TYR A 231 -4.81 -3.86 -15.19
CA TYR A 231 -5.71 -4.54 -16.14
C TYR A 231 -4.98 -5.57 -17.02
N CYS A 232 -3.68 -5.78 -16.82
CA CYS A 232 -2.92 -6.85 -17.43
C CYS A 232 -3.14 -8.19 -16.70
N ASP A 233 -3.73 -9.16 -17.39
CA ASP A 233 -3.97 -10.51 -16.85
C ASP A 233 -2.70 -11.35 -16.62
N ASN A 234 -1.55 -10.89 -17.13
CA ASN A 234 -0.28 -11.59 -17.02
C ASN A 234 0.32 -11.45 -15.61
N ARG A 235 -0.10 -12.36 -14.73
CA ARG A 235 0.34 -12.40 -13.33
C ARG A 235 1.85 -12.46 -13.16
N ALA A 236 2.57 -13.15 -14.05
CA ALA A 236 4.03 -13.25 -13.98
C ALA A 236 4.69 -11.90 -14.30
N LEU A 237 4.18 -11.19 -15.31
CA LEU A 237 4.62 -9.85 -15.65
C LEU A 237 4.31 -8.85 -14.55
N MET A 238 3.08 -8.87 -14.02
CA MET A 238 2.67 -8.00 -12.90
C MET A 238 3.52 -8.25 -11.65
N GLN A 239 3.86 -9.51 -11.37
CA GLN A 239 4.78 -9.85 -10.30
C GLN A 239 6.18 -9.28 -10.55
N ALA A 240 6.69 -9.38 -11.78
CA ALA A 240 8.01 -8.91 -12.16
C ALA A 240 8.15 -7.38 -12.07
N ILE A 241 7.11 -6.61 -12.38
CA ILE A 241 7.14 -5.13 -12.30
C ILE A 241 6.84 -4.59 -10.90
N SER A 242 6.24 -5.40 -10.01
CA SER A 242 5.83 -4.96 -8.67
C SER A 242 6.96 -4.44 -7.77
N LEU A 243 8.16 -5.04 -7.84
CA LEU A 243 9.33 -4.57 -7.08
C LEU A 243 9.93 -3.30 -7.72
N PRO A 244 10.24 -3.27 -9.03
CA PRO A 244 10.69 -2.05 -9.68
C PRO A 244 9.77 -0.85 -9.45
N GLN A 245 8.45 -1.06 -9.37
CA GLN A 245 7.46 -0.02 -9.09
C GLN A 245 7.38 0.41 -7.61
N ALA A 246 7.90 -0.39 -6.67
CA ALA A 246 7.97 0.01 -5.26
C ALA A 246 8.77 1.31 -5.09
N ILE A 247 9.67 1.62 -6.03
CA ILE A 247 10.39 2.90 -6.07
C ILE A 247 9.45 4.12 -6.10
N LEU A 248 8.25 4.00 -6.69
CA LEU A 248 7.26 5.08 -6.72
C LEU A 248 6.86 5.49 -5.28
N VAL A 249 6.72 4.52 -4.38
CA VAL A 249 6.45 4.77 -2.95
C VAL A 249 7.66 5.41 -2.26
N ALA A 250 8.89 5.05 -2.66
CA ALA A 250 10.11 5.65 -2.15
C ALA A 250 10.27 7.14 -2.55
N HIS A 251 9.63 7.52 -3.66
CA HIS A 251 9.71 8.83 -4.27
C HIS A 251 8.69 9.84 -3.75
N HIS A 252 7.57 9.38 -3.20
CA HIS A 252 6.56 10.20 -2.54
C HIS A 252 7.16 11.28 -1.61
N PHE A 253 8.19 10.92 -0.84
CA PHE A 253 8.88 11.84 0.08
C PHE A 253 9.84 12.83 -0.60
N LEU A 254 10.19 12.60 -1.87
CA LEU A 254 11.08 13.44 -2.68
C LEU A 254 10.31 14.47 -3.53
N TYR A 255 9.00 14.26 -3.75
CA TYR A 255 8.11 15.15 -4.51
C TYR A 255 7.51 16.29 -3.68
N GLN A 256 8.04 16.60 -2.50
CA GLN A 256 7.55 17.78 -1.77
C GLN A 256 7.90 19.07 -2.56
N PRO A 257 6.95 20.02 -2.76
CA PRO A 257 7.15 21.20 -3.61
C PRO A 257 8.35 22.08 -3.25
N LYS A 258 8.80 22.05 -1.99
CA LYS A 258 9.97 22.82 -1.52
C LYS A 258 11.32 22.18 -1.87
N THR A 259 11.32 20.98 -2.46
CA THR A 259 12.51 20.14 -2.59
C THR A 259 13.18 20.30 -3.94
N THR A 260 12.38 20.52 -4.96
CA THR A 260 12.74 20.55 -6.38
C THR A 260 12.86 22.01 -6.83
N GLY A 261 14.07 22.49 -7.03
CA GLY A 261 14.33 23.75 -7.74
C GLY A 261 14.02 23.63 -9.25
N TYR A 262 12.93 22.94 -9.59
CA TYR A 262 12.42 22.77 -10.95
C TYR A 262 11.17 23.64 -11.06
N ASP A 263 11.21 24.65 -11.93
CA ASP A 263 10.04 25.44 -12.30
C ASP A 263 9.12 24.56 -13.15
N GLY A 264 8.05 24.04 -12.53
CA GLY A 264 7.12 23.09 -13.14
C GLY A 264 7.58 21.64 -13.01
N GLU A 265 6.66 20.73 -12.67
CA GLU A 265 6.91 19.28 -12.72
C GLU A 265 6.64 18.78 -14.15
N PRO A 266 7.68 18.53 -14.99
CA PRO A 266 7.48 18.22 -16.41
C PRO A 266 6.78 16.88 -16.64
N PHE A 267 6.64 16.05 -15.58
CA PHE A 267 6.12 14.70 -15.68
C PHE A 267 4.61 14.65 -16.00
N LEU A 268 3.83 15.66 -15.63
CA LEU A 268 2.39 15.68 -15.95
C LEU A 268 2.16 15.70 -17.46
N LEU A 269 2.97 16.47 -18.20
CA LEU A 269 2.92 16.50 -19.67
C LEU A 269 3.38 15.16 -20.26
N GLU A 270 4.43 14.55 -19.72
CA GLU A 270 4.89 13.24 -20.17
C GLU A 270 3.81 12.15 -19.98
N HIS A 271 2.98 12.24 -18.94
CA HIS A 271 1.86 11.30 -18.77
C HIS A 271 0.76 11.53 -19.80
N LEU A 272 0.46 12.78 -20.16
CA LEU A 272 -0.43 13.07 -21.28
C LEU A 272 0.13 12.55 -22.61
N ASP A 273 1.44 12.60 -22.82
CA ASP A 273 2.10 12.03 -24.01
C ASP A 273 1.93 10.51 -24.10
N VAL A 274 1.75 9.81 -22.98
CA VAL A 274 1.44 8.37 -22.93
C VAL A 274 -0.06 8.12 -23.15
N LEU A 275 -0.91 8.88 -22.45
CA LEU A 275 -2.36 8.63 -22.43
C LEU A 275 -3.07 9.09 -23.71
N SER A 276 -2.59 10.13 -24.38
CA SER A 276 -3.19 10.65 -25.61
C SER A 276 -3.21 9.63 -26.77
N PRO A 277 -2.07 9.00 -27.15
CA PRO A 277 -2.09 7.95 -28.17
C PRO A 277 -2.92 6.74 -27.72
N LEU A 278 -2.86 6.38 -26.44
CA LEU A 278 -3.66 5.30 -25.87
C LEU A 278 -5.17 5.56 -26.02
N ALA A 279 -5.63 6.80 -25.77
CA ALA A 279 -7.03 7.20 -25.95
C ALA A 279 -7.49 7.12 -27.41
N SER A 280 -6.57 7.33 -28.36
CA SER A 280 -6.83 7.16 -29.80
C SER A 280 -6.67 5.72 -30.31
N GLY A 281 -6.30 4.79 -29.43
CA GLY A 281 -6.05 3.37 -29.78
C GLY A 281 -4.69 3.09 -30.42
N ASP A 282 -3.77 4.06 -30.45
CA ASP A 282 -2.40 3.86 -30.90
C ASP A 282 -1.53 3.33 -29.76
N ILE A 283 -1.63 2.02 -29.54
CA ILE A 283 -0.93 1.32 -28.46
C ILE A 283 0.59 1.40 -28.66
N GLY A 284 1.08 1.31 -29.90
CA GLY A 284 2.51 1.37 -30.20
C GLY A 284 3.12 2.71 -29.81
N ALA A 285 2.47 3.81 -30.20
CA ALA A 285 2.93 5.14 -29.79
C ALA A 285 2.84 5.36 -28.27
N ALA A 286 1.83 4.80 -27.60
CA ALA A 286 1.71 4.85 -26.14
C ALA A 286 2.83 4.06 -25.43
N CYS A 287 3.17 2.87 -25.91
CA CYS A 287 4.28 2.06 -25.40
C CYS A 287 5.63 2.78 -25.57
N ASP A 288 5.88 3.36 -26.75
CA ASP A 288 7.09 4.15 -27.00
C ASP A 288 7.16 5.39 -26.11
N ALA A 289 6.02 6.07 -25.89
CA ALA A 289 5.94 7.20 -24.97
C ALA A 289 6.21 6.79 -23.52
N LEU A 290 5.68 5.63 -23.09
CA LEU A 290 5.89 5.11 -21.74
C LEU A 290 7.38 4.76 -21.52
N GLU A 291 8.04 4.14 -22.50
CA GLU A 291 9.47 3.87 -22.44
C GLU A 291 10.27 5.17 -22.28
N ARG A 292 9.97 6.20 -23.09
CA ARG A 292 10.63 7.52 -22.99
C ARG A 292 10.40 8.16 -21.63
N HIS A 293 9.16 8.17 -21.14
CA HIS A 293 8.80 8.69 -19.82
C HIS A 293 9.62 8.00 -18.71
N LEU A 294 9.76 6.68 -18.75
CA LEU A 294 10.53 5.92 -17.76
C LEU A 294 12.03 6.23 -17.83
N ARG A 295 12.59 6.41 -19.02
CA ARG A 295 13.99 6.83 -19.20
C ARG A 295 14.25 8.23 -18.63
N ILE A 296 13.36 9.19 -18.88
CA ILE A 296 13.44 10.55 -18.32
C ILE A 296 13.27 10.51 -16.79
N SER A 297 12.32 9.72 -16.31
CA SER A 297 12.04 9.55 -14.89
C SER A 297 13.20 8.90 -14.13
N ARG A 298 13.97 8.00 -14.75
CA ARG A 298 15.22 7.47 -14.18
C ARG A 298 16.20 8.59 -13.84
N ASP A 299 16.41 9.52 -14.75
CA ASP A 299 17.42 10.56 -14.57
C ASP A 299 16.99 11.54 -13.47
N ARG A 300 15.70 11.90 -13.43
CA ARG A 300 15.11 12.66 -12.31
C ARG A 300 15.22 11.90 -10.99
N ALA A 301 14.95 10.60 -11.01
CA ALA A 301 15.02 9.73 -9.84
C ALA A 301 16.42 9.72 -9.21
N ILE A 302 17.43 9.49 -10.04
CA ILE A 302 18.83 9.51 -9.63
C ILE A 302 19.23 10.88 -9.07
N ALA A 303 18.81 11.96 -9.73
CA ALA A 303 19.09 13.32 -9.26
C ALA A 303 18.46 13.58 -7.88
N ARG A 304 17.20 13.17 -7.68
CA ARG A 304 16.48 13.33 -6.39
C ARG A 304 17.13 12.51 -5.28
N ILE A 305 17.56 11.27 -5.54
CA ILE A 305 18.25 10.43 -4.54
C ILE A 305 19.60 11.03 -4.14
N ARG A 306 20.37 11.54 -5.11
CA ARG A 306 21.63 12.27 -4.82
C ARG A 306 21.37 13.52 -3.96
N ALA A 307 20.29 14.24 -4.24
CA ALA A 307 19.89 15.41 -3.44
C ALA A 307 19.35 15.03 -2.05
N ALA A 308 18.66 13.90 -1.91
CA ALA A 308 18.13 13.42 -0.63
C ALA A 308 19.25 12.98 0.31
N ALA A 309 20.29 12.32 -0.21
CA ALA A 309 21.45 11.90 0.57
C ALA A 309 22.19 13.07 1.24
N SER A 310 22.11 14.28 0.66
CA SER A 310 22.73 15.50 1.23
C SER A 310 21.80 16.29 2.16
N ARG A 311 20.51 15.91 2.28
CA ARG A 311 19.52 16.63 3.09
C ARG A 311 19.15 15.86 4.36
N ASN A 312 18.96 16.58 5.47
CA ASN A 312 18.47 16.00 6.71
C ASN A 312 16.93 16.01 6.74
N ILE A 313 16.30 15.11 5.97
CA ILE A 313 14.83 14.97 5.95
C ILE A 313 14.40 14.27 7.24
N ALA A 314 13.60 14.95 8.06
CA ALA A 314 13.04 14.39 9.28
C ALA A 314 11.82 13.53 8.95
N LEU A 315 11.95 12.21 9.08
CA LEU A 315 10.82 11.27 9.02
C LEU A 315 10.35 10.91 10.43
N PRO A 316 9.07 10.52 10.61
CA PRO A 316 8.59 9.96 11.87
C PRO A 316 9.47 8.78 12.28
N ASP A 317 9.88 8.79 13.55
CA ASP A 317 10.68 7.71 14.12
C ASP A 317 9.86 6.43 14.16
N LEU A 318 10.45 5.34 13.68
CA LEU A 318 9.85 4.02 13.74
C LEU A 318 10.73 3.16 14.64
N PRO A 319 10.21 2.67 15.78
CA PRO A 319 11.02 2.03 16.83
C PRO A 319 11.69 0.72 16.40
N TYR A 320 11.32 0.21 15.21
CA TYR A 320 11.83 -1.02 14.65
C TYR A 320 12.82 -0.80 13.50
N LEU A 321 13.10 0.46 13.12
CA LEU A 321 14.06 0.82 12.09
C LEU A 321 15.22 1.60 12.68
N GLU A 322 16.44 1.15 12.38
CA GLU A 322 17.67 1.84 12.79
C GLU A 322 18.45 2.26 11.56
N ARG A 323 18.62 3.59 11.41
CA ARG A 323 19.37 4.17 10.28
C ARG A 323 20.80 3.65 10.28
N GLN A 324 21.22 3.11 9.15
CA GLN A 324 22.60 2.71 8.90
C GLN A 324 23.27 3.79 8.04
N GLY A 325 24.60 3.90 8.14
CA GLY A 325 25.39 4.64 7.16
C GLY A 325 25.20 4.04 5.76
N HIS A 326 25.52 4.78 4.70
CA HIS A 326 25.53 4.20 3.35
C HIS A 326 26.42 2.96 3.36
N VAL A 327 25.82 1.79 3.17
CA VAL A 327 26.57 0.57 2.87
C VAL A 327 27.35 0.89 1.62
N LYS A 328 28.68 0.78 1.67
CA LYS A 328 29.52 0.78 0.48
C LYS A 328 29.09 -0.45 -0.32
N THR A 329 28.15 -0.28 -1.23
CA THR A 329 27.90 -1.25 -2.29
C THR A 329 28.94 -0.97 -3.36
N ASP A 330 29.82 -1.94 -3.58
CA ASP A 330 30.88 -1.93 -4.59
C ASP A 330 30.38 -1.55 -5.99
#